data_AF-A0A7T8G2Y9-F1
#
_entry.id   AF-A0A7T8G2Y9-F1
#
_cell.length_a   1.000
_cell.length_b   1.000
_cell.length_c   1.000
_cell.angle_alpha   90.00
_cell.angle_beta   90.00
_cell.angle_gamma   90.00
#
_symmetry.space_group_name_H-M   'P 1'
#
loop_
_entity.id
_entity.type
_entity.pdbx_description
1 polymer ?
#
loop_
_entity_poly.entity_id
_entity_poly.type
_entity_poly.pdbx_seq_one_letter_code
_entity_poly.pdbx_strand_id
1 'polypeptide(L)'
;VGAGGGWCQGLDIPNELFLALGLVSLVENLLVVAAVLKNRNLHSPTYYFICCLAVSDMLVSISNLAEMTFMLLLEHRVLVMRPSIVRHMDSVIDMLICSSVVSSLSFLGVIAVDRYITIFYALRYHSIMTLQRAVVTMASVWLASTVSSTVLVTYYRSNTILLCLISFFLFMLVLMLVVYIHMFALARHHLHSISSQQKPPTAHRGGSLKGAVTLTILLGVFFICWGPFFFNLILIVTCPTNPFCTCFFSYFNLFLILIICNSVI
;
A
#
# COMPACT_ATOMS: atom_id res chain seq x y z
N VAL A 1 -21.02 34.69 24.70
CA VAL A 1 -21.39 34.46 23.28
C VAL A 1 -20.20 33.75 22.63
N GLY A 2 -20.12 32.43 22.49
CA GLY A 2 -21.17 31.42 22.36
C GLY A 2 -21.42 31.06 20.90
N ALA A 3 -20.39 30.60 20.16
CA ALA A 3 -20.49 29.83 18.90
C ALA A 3 -19.06 29.53 18.41
N GLY A 4 -18.63 28.27 18.42
CA GLY A 4 -17.29 27.89 17.94
C GLY A 4 -16.98 26.39 18.01
N GLY A 5 -17.79 25.60 18.72
CA GLY A 5 -17.72 24.14 18.68
C GLY A 5 -18.67 23.59 17.62
N GLY A 6 -18.14 22.96 16.56
CA GLY A 6 -19.00 22.20 15.63
C GLY A 6 -18.47 21.95 14.22
N TRP A 7 -17.31 22.46 13.83
CA TRP A 7 -16.93 22.39 12.41
C TRP A 7 -16.30 21.05 12.00
N CYS A 8 -15.81 20.26 12.96
CA CYS A 8 -15.16 18.98 12.71
C CYS A 8 -15.39 18.01 13.87
N GLN A 9 -16.33 17.07 13.72
CA GLN A 9 -16.36 15.87 14.54
C GLN A 9 -15.58 14.80 13.78
N GLY A 10 -14.46 14.34 14.34
CA GLY A 10 -13.77 13.17 13.80
C GLY A 10 -14.69 11.96 13.79
N LEU A 11 -14.48 11.05 12.85
CA LEU A 11 -15.18 9.78 12.88
C LEU A 11 -14.57 8.95 14.01
N ASP A 12 -15.32 8.74 15.08
CA ASP A 12 -14.87 7.92 16.21
C ASP A 12 -15.03 6.45 15.82
N ILE A 13 -13.91 5.82 15.48
CA ILE A 13 -13.90 4.44 15.00
C ILE A 13 -13.61 3.53 16.19
N PRO A 14 -14.46 2.54 16.47
CA PRO A 14 -14.25 1.66 17.61
C PRO A 14 -12.93 0.89 17.46
N ASN A 15 -12.13 0.87 18.53
CA ASN A 15 -10.87 0.13 18.60
C ASN A 15 -11.04 -1.36 18.22
N GLU A 16 -12.19 -1.95 18.56
CA GLU A 16 -12.59 -3.31 18.18
C GLU A 16 -12.53 -3.55 16.67
N LEU A 17 -12.96 -2.56 15.86
CA LEU A 17 -12.94 -2.68 14.40
C LEU A 17 -11.50 -2.67 13.87
N PHE A 18 -10.64 -1.80 14.41
CA PHE A 18 -9.23 -1.77 14.05
C PHE A 18 -8.52 -3.07 14.38
N LEU A 19 -8.78 -3.62 15.56
CA LEU A 19 -8.24 -4.91 15.99
C LEU A 19 -8.73 -6.05 15.07
N ALA A 20 -10.04 -6.09 14.80
CA ALA A 20 -10.63 -7.11 13.93
C ALA A 20 -10.04 -7.05 12.50
N LEU A 21 -9.99 -5.86 11.89
CA LEU A 21 -9.42 -5.69 10.55
C LEU A 21 -7.93 -6.02 10.51
N GLY A 22 -7.15 -5.60 11.51
CA GLY A 22 -5.74 -5.95 11.63
C GLY A 22 -5.52 -7.45 11.75
N LEU A 23 -6.35 -8.16 12.52
CA LEU A 23 -6.28 -9.63 12.65
C LEU A 23 -6.67 -10.35 11.36
N VAL A 24 -7.74 -9.91 10.69
CA VAL A 24 -8.17 -10.47 9.39
C VAL A 24 -7.06 -10.32 8.36
N SER A 25 -6.54 -9.09 8.19
CA SER A 25 -5.42 -8.79 7.28
C SER A 25 -4.18 -9.65 7.59
N LEU A 26 -3.85 -9.83 8.88
CA LEU A 26 -2.73 -10.67 9.29
C LEU A 26 -2.93 -12.14 8.89
N VAL A 27 -4.12 -12.70 9.13
CA VAL A 27 -4.44 -14.09 8.81
C VAL A 27 -4.44 -14.33 7.31
N GLU A 28 -5.06 -13.45 6.53
CA GLU A 28 -5.13 -13.57 5.07
C GLU A 28 -3.73 -13.53 4.43
N ASN A 29 -2.90 -12.57 4.82
CA ASN A 29 -1.54 -12.47 4.29
C ASN A 29 -0.65 -13.63 4.75
N LEU A 30 -0.84 -14.14 5.97
CA LEU A 30 -0.17 -15.37 6.42
C LEU A 30 -0.56 -16.58 5.56
N LEU A 31 -1.83 -16.70 5.20
CA LEU A 31 -2.31 -17.77 4.31
C LEU A 31 -1.70 -17.65 2.92
N VAL A 32 -1.55 -16.43 2.38
CA VAL A 32 -0.86 -16.19 1.10
C VAL A 32 0.60 -16.67 1.17
N VAL A 33 1.34 -16.26 2.20
CA VAL A 33 2.75 -16.70 2.39
C VAL A 33 2.82 -18.22 2.51
N ALA A 34 1.97 -18.83 3.35
CA ALA A 34 1.93 -20.28 3.54
C ALA A 34 1.61 -21.02 2.23
N ALA A 35 0.67 -20.51 1.43
CA ALA A 35 0.30 -21.09 0.14
C ALA A 35 1.44 -21.05 -0.88
N VAL A 36 2.20 -19.94 -0.93
CA VAL A 36 3.37 -19.81 -1.81
C VAL A 36 4.49 -20.76 -1.37
N LEU A 37 4.79 -20.82 -0.07
CA LEU A 37 5.87 -21.67 0.46
C LEU A 37 5.56 -23.18 0.33
N LYS A 38 4.29 -23.58 0.46
CA LYS A 38 3.89 -25.00 0.37
C LYS A 38 3.90 -25.51 -1.07
N ASN A 39 3.60 -24.65 -2.05
CA ASN A 39 3.46 -25.06 -3.44
C ASN A 39 4.75 -24.85 -4.25
N ARG A 40 5.55 -25.91 -4.37
CA ARG A 40 6.79 -25.91 -5.16
C ARG A 40 6.61 -25.69 -6.67
N ASN A 41 5.38 -25.79 -7.17
CA ASN A 41 5.04 -25.50 -8.56
C ASN A 41 4.97 -23.99 -8.86
N LEU A 42 5.08 -23.12 -7.84
CA LEU A 42 4.96 -21.65 -7.98
C LEU A 42 6.32 -20.92 -8.00
N HIS A 43 7.41 -21.55 -8.46
CA HIS A 43 8.74 -20.92 -8.47
C HIS A 43 8.98 -19.94 -9.66
N SER A 44 8.06 -19.00 -9.88
CA SER A 44 8.26 -17.85 -10.79
C SER A 44 8.63 -16.60 -9.98
N PRO A 45 9.47 -15.66 -10.51
CA PRO A 45 9.78 -14.39 -9.85
C PRO A 45 8.55 -13.63 -9.31
N THR A 46 7.43 -13.67 -10.04
CA THR A 46 6.16 -13.05 -9.63
C THR A 46 5.69 -13.50 -8.25
N TYR A 47 5.81 -14.79 -7.90
CA TYR A 47 5.33 -15.30 -6.61
C TYR A 47 6.22 -14.87 -5.43
N TYR A 48 7.51 -14.63 -5.66
CA TYR A 48 8.39 -14.04 -4.64
C TYR A 48 8.02 -12.58 -4.36
N PHE A 49 7.62 -11.82 -5.38
CA PHE A 49 7.12 -10.45 -5.18
C PHE A 49 5.78 -10.44 -4.43
N ILE A 50 4.86 -11.35 -4.75
CA ILE A 50 3.60 -11.51 -4.01
C ILE A 50 3.86 -11.90 -2.55
N CYS A 51 4.84 -12.79 -2.30
CA CYS A 51 5.22 -13.14 -0.94
C CYS A 51 5.81 -11.94 -0.16
N CYS A 52 6.61 -11.09 -0.81
CA CYS A 52 7.14 -9.88 -0.16
C CYS A 52 6.06 -8.83 0.10
N LEU A 53 5.08 -8.70 -0.81
CA LEU A 53 3.89 -7.89 -0.62
C LEU A 53 3.14 -8.35 0.64
N ALA A 54 2.81 -9.65 0.71
CA ALA A 54 2.12 -10.22 1.86
C ALA A 54 2.90 -10.05 3.17
N VAL A 55 4.24 -10.20 3.16
CA VAL A 55 5.07 -9.92 4.34
C VAL A 55 5.01 -8.45 4.75
N SER A 56 5.00 -7.52 3.78
CA SER A 56 4.86 -6.09 4.06
C SER A 56 3.50 -5.78 4.69
N ASP A 57 2.42 -6.37 4.17
CA ASP A 57 1.07 -6.21 4.69
C ASP A 57 0.87 -6.84 6.07
N MET A 58 1.53 -7.98 6.35
CA MET A 58 1.63 -8.55 7.69
C MET A 58 2.32 -7.58 8.66
N LEU A 59 3.41 -6.92 8.23
CA LEU A 59 4.12 -5.93 9.06
C LEU A 59 3.23 -4.72 9.36
N VAL A 60 2.47 -4.20 8.38
CA VAL A 60 1.47 -3.13 8.60
C VAL A 60 0.49 -3.57 9.69
N SER A 61 -0.05 -4.77 9.57
CA SER A 61 -1.06 -5.31 10.49
C SER A 61 -0.50 -5.49 11.90
N ILE A 62 0.70 -6.08 12.03
CA ILE A 62 1.37 -6.28 13.32
C ILE A 62 1.72 -4.95 13.98
N SER A 63 2.27 -3.99 13.23
CA SER A 63 2.64 -2.69 13.78
C SER A 63 1.43 -1.89 14.24
N ASN A 64 0.33 -1.91 13.50
CA ASN A 64 -0.92 -1.25 13.90
C ASN A 64 -1.56 -1.91 15.14
N LEU A 65 -1.58 -3.25 15.20
CA LEU A 65 -2.03 -3.97 16.40
C LEU A 65 -1.15 -3.65 17.62
N ALA A 66 0.17 -3.52 17.42
CA ALA A 66 1.11 -3.15 18.46
C ALA A 66 0.88 -1.71 18.95
N GLU A 67 0.66 -0.75 18.03
CA GLU A 67 0.34 0.64 18.35
C GLU A 67 -0.93 0.74 19.20
N MET A 68 -2.02 0.12 18.73
CA MET A 68 -3.31 0.15 19.43
C MET A 68 -3.22 -0.49 20.82
N THR A 69 -2.56 -1.64 20.92
CA THR A 69 -2.37 -2.32 22.20
C THR A 69 -1.54 -1.48 23.16
N PHE A 70 -0.47 -0.86 22.65
CA PHE A 70 0.41 0.00 23.45
C PHE A 70 -0.33 1.23 23.96
N MET A 71 -1.10 1.91 23.11
CA MET A 71 -1.90 3.08 23.49
C MET A 71 -2.99 2.73 24.51
N LEU A 72 -3.71 1.61 24.32
CA LEU A 72 -4.74 1.15 25.25
C LEU A 72 -4.17 0.83 26.65
N LEU A 73 -3.01 0.18 26.70
CA LEU A 73 -2.33 -0.16 27.96
C LEU A 73 -1.89 1.10 28.74
N LEU A 74 -1.45 2.14 28.03
CA LEU A 74 -1.10 3.44 28.62
C LEU A 74 -2.36 4.18 29.11
N GLU A 75 -3.42 4.21 28.30
CA GLU A 75 -4.68 4.89 28.61
C GLU A 75 -5.34 4.32 29.88
N HIS A 76 -5.41 2.98 29.98
CA HIS A 76 -5.97 2.28 31.14
C HIS A 76 -5.02 2.25 32.35
N ARG A 77 -3.85 2.91 32.27
CA ARG A 77 -2.81 2.94 33.29
C ARG A 77 -2.32 1.56 33.75
N VAL A 78 -2.48 0.54 32.90
CA VAL A 78 -1.96 -0.82 33.13
C VAL A 78 -0.44 -0.82 32.95
N LEU A 79 0.06 -0.05 31.99
CA LEU A 79 1.47 0.14 31.73
C LEU A 79 1.83 1.60 32.06
N VAL A 80 2.77 1.82 33.00
CA VAL A 80 3.28 3.16 33.34
C VAL A 80 4.74 3.25 32.94
N MET A 81 5.01 3.98 31.87
CA MET A 81 6.35 4.14 31.30
C MET A 81 6.82 5.59 31.39
N ARG A 82 8.14 5.80 31.40
CA ARG A 82 8.70 7.15 31.33
C ARG A 82 8.36 7.79 29.98
N PRO A 83 8.05 9.10 29.92
CA PRO A 83 7.70 9.79 28.68
C PRO A 83 8.75 9.68 27.57
N SER A 84 10.05 9.56 27.93
CA SER A 84 11.12 9.32 26.96
C SER A 84 10.98 7.95 26.28
N ILE A 85 10.66 6.91 27.02
CA ILE A 85 10.51 5.55 26.50
C ILE A 85 9.25 5.46 25.63
N VAL A 86 8.16 6.10 26.05
CA VAL A 86 6.92 6.16 25.25
C VAL A 86 7.19 6.78 23.88
N ARG A 87 7.85 7.94 23.84
CA ARG A 87 8.22 8.59 22.56
C ARG A 87 9.15 7.74 21.70
N HIS A 88 10.10 7.03 22.30
CA HIS A 88 10.97 6.14 21.55
C HIS A 88 10.21 4.97 20.93
N MET A 89 9.29 4.36 21.67
CA MET A 89 8.46 3.26 21.14
C MET A 89 7.53 3.75 20.04
N ASP A 90 6.89 4.90 20.25
CA ASP A 90 6.04 5.59 19.27
C ASP A 90 6.80 5.83 17.94
N SER A 91 7.99 6.42 18.01
CA SER A 91 8.82 6.64 16.81
C SER A 91 9.27 5.35 16.11
N VAL A 92 9.51 4.26 16.86
CA VAL A 92 9.86 2.96 16.27
C VAL A 92 8.65 2.33 15.59
N ILE A 93 7.47 2.41 16.20
CA ILE A 93 6.21 1.91 15.64
C ILE A 93 5.88 2.71 14.36
N ASP A 94 5.96 4.04 14.39
CA ASP A 94 5.78 4.91 13.22
C ASP A 94 6.73 4.54 12.08
N MET A 95 8.01 4.30 12.39
CA MET A 95 9.00 3.89 11.41
C MET A 95 8.64 2.55 10.78
N LEU A 96 8.20 1.57 11.59
CA LEU A 96 7.76 0.26 11.11
C LEU A 96 6.54 0.40 10.19
N ILE A 97 5.49 1.09 10.63
CA ILE A 97 4.26 1.34 9.84
C ILE A 97 4.63 2.02 8.52
N CYS A 98 5.39 3.11 8.56
CA CYS A 98 5.78 3.82 7.34
C CYS A 98 6.59 2.92 6.41
N SER A 99 7.58 2.17 6.92
CA SER A 99 8.42 1.29 6.10
C SER A 99 7.65 0.14 5.47
N SER A 100 6.71 -0.47 6.20
CA SER A 100 5.88 -1.57 5.70
C SER A 100 4.89 -1.08 4.65
N VAL A 101 4.25 0.06 4.88
CA VAL A 101 3.36 0.75 3.94
C VAL A 101 4.10 1.09 2.64
N VAL A 102 5.27 1.73 2.74
CA VAL A 102 6.08 2.08 1.56
C VAL A 102 6.57 0.83 0.80
N SER A 103 6.91 -0.24 1.51
CA SER A 103 7.34 -1.50 0.90
C SER A 103 6.20 -2.18 0.15
N SER A 104 5.02 -2.28 0.77
CA SER A 104 3.79 -2.84 0.16
C SER A 104 3.46 -2.11 -1.16
N LEU A 105 3.46 -0.78 -1.13
CA LEU A 105 3.22 0.07 -2.30
C LEU A 105 4.28 -0.14 -3.41
N SER A 106 5.55 -0.27 -3.02
CA SER A 106 6.65 -0.52 -3.96
C SER A 106 6.55 -1.91 -4.59
N PHE A 107 6.17 -2.94 -3.82
CA PHE A 107 5.98 -4.30 -4.33
C PHE A 107 4.78 -4.41 -5.26
N LEU A 108 3.68 -3.71 -4.98
CA LEU A 108 2.58 -3.55 -5.94
C LEU A 108 3.10 -3.03 -7.28
N GLY A 109 4.06 -2.10 -7.26
CA GLY A 109 4.66 -1.58 -8.47
C GLY A 109 5.65 -2.46 -9.18
N VAL A 110 6.45 -3.21 -8.43
CA VAL A 110 7.28 -4.27 -9.01
C VAL A 110 6.39 -5.32 -9.69
N ILE A 111 5.26 -5.70 -9.09
CA ILE A 111 4.30 -6.63 -9.69
C ILE A 111 3.65 -6.03 -10.94
N ALA A 112 3.31 -4.74 -10.95
CA ALA A 112 2.78 -4.07 -12.14
C ALA A 112 3.78 -4.09 -13.30
N VAL A 113 5.05 -3.80 -13.02
CA VAL A 113 6.14 -3.84 -14.01
C VAL A 113 6.40 -5.28 -14.48
N ASP A 114 6.43 -6.26 -13.57
CA ASP A 114 6.59 -7.68 -13.92
C ASP A 114 5.45 -8.18 -14.84
N ARG A 115 4.19 -7.83 -14.51
CA ARG A 115 3.04 -8.12 -15.37
C ARG A 115 3.14 -7.43 -16.72
N TYR A 116 3.57 -6.17 -16.76
CA TYR A 116 3.81 -5.43 -17.99
C TYR A 116 4.83 -6.15 -18.89
N ILE A 117 5.98 -6.56 -18.32
CA ILE A 117 7.02 -7.29 -19.06
C ILE A 117 6.47 -8.65 -19.54
N THR A 118 5.73 -9.35 -18.69
CA THR A 118 5.13 -10.66 -19.04
C THR A 118 4.16 -10.55 -20.21
N ILE A 119 3.34 -9.49 -20.27
CA ILE A 119 2.34 -9.30 -21.32
C ILE A 119 2.98 -8.80 -22.62
N PHE A 120 3.83 -7.77 -22.57
CA PHE A 120 4.34 -7.10 -23.78
C PHE A 120 5.66 -7.67 -24.29
N TYR A 121 6.42 -8.34 -23.43
CA TYR A 121 7.71 -8.93 -23.76
C TYR A 121 7.76 -10.42 -23.42
N ALA A 122 6.64 -11.13 -23.57
CA ALA A 122 6.49 -12.55 -23.23
C ALA A 122 7.67 -13.43 -23.70
N LEU A 123 8.11 -13.28 -24.97
CA LEU A 123 9.22 -14.06 -25.54
C LEU A 123 10.60 -13.71 -24.97
N ARG A 124 10.75 -12.51 -24.38
CA ARG A 124 12.00 -12.04 -23.76
C ARG A 124 11.93 -12.07 -22.23
N TYR A 125 10.80 -12.45 -21.63
CA TYR A 125 10.57 -12.43 -20.18
C TYR A 125 11.69 -13.15 -19.43
N HIS A 126 12.00 -14.39 -19.82
CA HIS A 126 13.05 -15.20 -19.19
C HIS A 126 14.46 -14.59 -19.31
N SER A 127 14.71 -13.73 -20.28
CA SER A 127 15.98 -13.01 -20.43
C SER A 127 16.01 -11.71 -19.60
N ILE A 128 14.86 -11.06 -19.45
CA ILE A 128 14.72 -9.78 -18.74
C ILE A 128 14.60 -10.00 -17.21
N MET A 129 13.71 -10.87 -16.77
CA MET A 129 13.42 -11.16 -15.37
C MET A 129 14.05 -12.48 -14.94
N THR A 130 15.26 -12.38 -14.41
CA THR A 130 15.99 -13.50 -13.80
C THR A 130 15.82 -13.51 -12.29
N LEU A 131 16.00 -14.67 -11.65
CA LEU A 131 15.91 -14.80 -10.19
C LEU A 131 16.87 -13.85 -9.46
N GLN A 132 18.09 -13.68 -9.96
CA GLN A 132 19.07 -12.76 -9.38
C GLN A 132 18.57 -11.31 -9.41
N ARG A 133 18.00 -10.87 -10.53
CA ARG A 133 17.43 -9.52 -10.66
C ARG A 133 16.25 -9.34 -9.72
N ALA A 134 15.38 -10.34 -9.60
CA ALA A 134 14.25 -10.30 -8.68
C ALA A 134 14.70 -10.16 -7.21
N VAL A 135 15.69 -10.93 -6.78
CA VAL A 135 16.25 -10.83 -5.41
C VAL A 135 16.87 -9.46 -5.16
N VAL A 136 17.63 -8.91 -6.13
CA VAL A 136 18.19 -7.56 -6.03
C VAL A 136 17.07 -6.52 -5.92
N THR A 137 16.01 -6.63 -6.72
CA THR A 137 14.84 -5.76 -6.64
C THR A 137 14.18 -5.84 -5.26
N MET A 138 13.94 -7.04 -4.72
CA MET A 138 13.38 -7.22 -3.38
C MET A 138 14.23 -6.53 -2.31
N ALA A 139 15.55 -6.78 -2.30
CA ALA A 139 16.47 -6.17 -1.34
C ALA A 139 16.49 -4.64 -1.46
N SER A 140 16.47 -4.12 -2.69
CA SER A 140 16.45 -2.67 -2.94
C SER A 140 15.17 -2.01 -2.43
N VAL A 141 14.02 -2.67 -2.59
CA VAL A 141 12.74 -2.18 -2.09
C VAL A 141 12.76 -2.12 -0.57
N TRP A 142 13.10 -3.20 0.12
CA TRP A 142 13.18 -3.21 1.60
C TRP A 142 14.12 -2.14 2.15
N LEU A 143 15.30 -1.99 1.53
CA LEU A 143 16.28 -0.99 1.95
C LEU A 143 15.75 0.44 1.71
N ALA A 144 15.25 0.72 0.51
CA ALA A 144 14.73 2.06 0.16
C ALA A 144 13.52 2.44 1.03
N SER A 145 12.59 1.51 1.29
CA SER A 145 11.45 1.73 2.16
C SER A 145 11.90 2.06 3.59
N THR A 146 12.83 1.28 4.15
CA THR A 146 13.35 1.51 5.51
C THR A 146 14.06 2.86 5.62
N VAL A 147 14.92 3.19 4.66
CA VAL A 147 15.66 4.47 4.64
C VAL A 147 14.70 5.64 4.50
N SER A 148 13.80 5.61 3.53
CA SER A 148 12.83 6.70 3.30
C SER A 148 11.93 6.94 4.52
N SER A 149 11.46 5.89 5.18
CA SER A 149 10.65 5.99 6.40
C SER A 149 11.44 6.50 7.59
N THR A 150 12.70 6.08 7.76
CA THR A 150 13.58 6.62 8.82
C THR A 150 13.76 8.13 8.65
N VAL A 151 14.00 8.58 7.41
CA VAL A 151 14.17 9.99 7.09
C VAL A 151 12.87 10.75 7.33
N LEU A 152 11.71 10.19 6.94
CA LEU A 152 10.40 10.79 7.15
C LEU A 152 10.11 11.02 8.65
N VAL A 153 10.32 10.01 9.48
CA VAL A 153 10.07 10.08 10.93
C VAL A 153 11.10 10.97 11.64
N THR A 154 12.38 10.89 11.27
CA THR A 154 13.44 11.69 11.93
C THR A 154 13.34 13.17 11.58
N TYR A 155 13.05 13.49 10.32
CA TYR A 155 13.03 14.85 9.79
C TYR A 155 11.61 15.39 9.56
N TYR A 156 10.61 14.90 10.30
CA TYR A 156 9.21 15.32 10.17
C TYR A 156 9.00 16.84 10.34
N ARG A 157 9.92 17.54 11.03
CA ARG A 157 9.90 19.00 11.20
C ARG A 157 10.46 19.79 10.02
N SER A 158 11.21 19.14 9.13
CA SER A 158 11.82 19.79 7.97
C SER A 158 10.90 19.71 6.77
N ASN A 159 10.14 20.78 6.54
CA ASN A 159 9.19 20.86 5.42
C ASN A 159 9.87 20.56 4.07
N THR A 160 11.11 21.00 3.85
CA THR A 160 11.85 20.74 2.61
C THR A 160 12.08 19.25 2.38
N ILE A 161 12.58 18.54 3.39
CA ILE A 161 12.85 17.09 3.29
C ILE A 161 11.53 16.34 3.09
N LEU A 162 10.50 16.72 3.85
CA LEU A 162 9.19 16.11 3.77
C LEU A 162 8.53 16.32 2.40
N LEU A 163 8.63 17.52 1.80
CA LEU A 163 8.16 17.78 0.43
C LEU A 163 8.92 16.96 -0.61
N CYS A 164 10.25 16.83 -0.48
CA CYS A 164 11.03 15.99 -1.38
C CYS A 164 10.59 14.53 -1.33
N LEU A 165 10.37 14.00 -0.13
CA LEU A 165 9.89 12.62 0.07
C LEU A 165 8.47 12.44 -0.46
N ILE A 166 7.54 13.33 -0.14
CA ILE A 166 6.16 13.29 -0.65
C ILE A 166 6.16 13.36 -2.18
N SER A 167 6.96 14.26 -2.78
CA SER A 167 7.10 14.37 -4.23
C SER A 167 7.63 13.08 -4.87
N PHE A 168 8.62 12.44 -4.25
CA PHE A 168 9.13 11.14 -4.69
C PHE A 168 8.06 10.04 -4.64
N PHE A 169 7.28 9.98 -3.56
CA PHE A 169 6.18 9.01 -3.44
C PHE A 169 5.05 9.27 -4.45
N LEU A 170 4.66 10.53 -4.64
CA LEU A 170 3.67 10.91 -5.65
C LEU A 170 4.14 10.57 -7.07
N PHE A 171 5.42 10.79 -7.38
CA PHE A 171 6.00 10.40 -8.65
C PHE A 171 5.89 8.89 -8.88
N MET A 172 6.21 8.07 -7.88
CA MET A 172 6.05 6.62 -7.96
C MET A 172 4.58 6.21 -8.15
N LEU A 173 3.66 6.88 -7.46
CA LEU A 173 2.21 6.64 -7.60
C LEU A 173 1.69 7.00 -9.00
N VAL A 174 2.15 8.10 -9.58
CA VAL A 174 1.81 8.49 -10.96
C VAL A 174 2.41 7.51 -11.96
N LEU A 175 3.66 7.09 -11.78
CA LEU A 175 4.28 6.08 -12.63
C LEU A 175 3.48 4.78 -12.62
N MET A 176 3.04 4.35 -11.43
CA MET A 176 2.17 3.21 -11.24
C MET A 176 0.85 3.31 -12.00
N LEU A 177 0.18 4.46 -11.86
CA LEU A 177 -1.04 4.76 -12.59
C LEU A 177 -0.84 4.64 -14.10
N VAL A 178 0.21 5.28 -14.62
CA VAL A 178 0.50 5.32 -16.06
C VAL A 178 0.75 3.91 -16.58
N VAL A 179 1.54 3.09 -15.87
CA VAL A 179 1.80 1.70 -16.25
C VAL A 179 0.49 0.90 -16.30
N TYR A 180 -0.39 1.04 -15.32
CA TYR A 180 -1.67 0.33 -15.32
C TYR A 180 -2.64 0.82 -16.40
N ILE A 181 -2.77 2.14 -16.60
CA ILE A 181 -3.59 2.71 -17.68
C ILE A 181 -3.09 2.22 -19.03
N HIS A 182 -1.77 2.27 -19.26
CA HIS A 182 -1.18 1.80 -20.51
C HIS A 182 -1.42 0.31 -20.72
N MET A 183 -1.22 -0.51 -19.68
CA MET A 183 -1.51 -1.94 -19.73
C MET A 183 -2.98 -2.22 -20.06
N PHE A 184 -3.91 -1.47 -19.47
CA PHE A 184 -5.35 -1.58 -19.75
C PHE A 184 -5.71 -1.14 -21.17
N ALA A 185 -5.24 0.03 -21.60
CA ALA A 185 -5.51 0.58 -22.94
C ALA A 185 -4.99 -0.37 -24.02
N LEU A 186 -3.78 -0.89 -23.85
CA LEU A 186 -3.17 -1.79 -24.81
C LEU A 186 -3.84 -3.17 -24.81
N ALA A 187 -4.26 -3.68 -23.65
CA ALA A 187 -5.10 -4.88 -23.59
C ALA A 187 -6.42 -4.70 -24.35
N ARG A 188 -7.09 -3.57 -24.19
CA ARG A 188 -8.33 -3.24 -24.94
C ARG A 188 -8.07 -3.13 -26.44
N HIS A 189 -6.94 -2.54 -26.84
CA HIS A 189 -6.54 -2.45 -28.23
C HIS A 189 -6.30 -3.84 -28.85
N HIS A 190 -5.57 -4.72 -28.17
CA HIS A 190 -5.38 -6.11 -28.64
C HIS A 190 -6.71 -6.86 -28.76
N LEU A 191 -7.63 -6.70 -27.81
CA LEU A 191 -8.96 -7.31 -27.89
C LEU A 191 -9.78 -6.81 -29.08
N HIS A 192 -9.70 -5.52 -29.39
CA HIS A 192 -10.37 -4.93 -30.55
C HIS A 192 -9.71 -5.34 -31.88
N SER A 193 -8.38 -5.47 -31.92
CA SER A 193 -7.64 -5.95 -33.10
C SER A 193 -7.86 -7.43 -33.38
N ILE A 194 -8.13 -8.23 -32.34
CA ILE A 194 -8.45 -9.66 -32.49
C ILE A 194 -9.90 -9.84 -32.97
N SER A 195 -10.83 -8.98 -32.54
CA SER A 195 -12.23 -9.04 -33.01
C SER A 195 -12.40 -8.64 -34.48
N SER A 196 -11.48 -7.87 -35.06
CA SER A 196 -11.49 -7.55 -36.49
C SER A 196 -10.89 -8.66 -37.38
N GLN A 197 -10.19 -9.65 -36.81
CA GLN A 197 -9.56 -10.74 -37.56
C GLN A 197 -10.31 -12.09 -37.49
N GLN A 198 -11.36 -12.25 -36.67
CA GLN A 198 -12.12 -13.51 -36.54
C GLN A 198 -13.55 -13.43 -37.12
N LYS A 199 -13.87 -14.31 -38.09
CA LYS A 199 -15.26 -14.70 -38.45
C LYS A 199 -15.91 -15.43 -37.26
N PRO A 200 -17.25 -15.31 -37.03
CA PRO A 200 -17.91 -16.01 -35.91
C PRO A 200 -17.89 -17.53 -36.18
N PRO A 201 -17.85 -18.45 -35.18
CA PRO A 201 -18.66 -18.39 -33.94
C PRO A 201 -18.03 -19.05 -32.67
N THR A 202 -18.85 -19.10 -31.60
CA THR A 202 -18.82 -20.00 -30.42
C THR A 202 -17.67 -19.92 -29.40
N ALA A 203 -18.04 -19.48 -28.19
CA ALA A 203 -17.54 -19.99 -26.91
C ALA A 203 -16.07 -19.75 -26.50
N HIS A 204 -15.64 -18.50 -26.32
CA HIS A 204 -14.70 -18.14 -25.22
C HIS A 204 -14.66 -16.63 -24.90
N ARG A 205 -15.82 -15.97 -24.86
CA ARG A 205 -15.91 -14.53 -24.50
C ARG A 205 -15.62 -14.24 -23.01
N GLY A 206 -15.50 -15.27 -22.18
CA GLY A 206 -15.34 -15.15 -20.72
C GLY A 206 -13.92 -14.96 -20.20
N GLY A 207 -12.87 -15.33 -20.95
CA GLY A 207 -11.47 -15.23 -20.49
C GLY A 207 -10.88 -13.83 -20.59
N SER A 208 -11.23 -13.11 -21.66
CA SER A 208 -10.71 -11.77 -21.99
C SER A 208 -11.22 -10.67 -21.04
N LEU A 209 -12.48 -10.76 -20.59
CA LEU A 209 -13.06 -9.78 -19.68
C LEU A 209 -12.53 -9.93 -18.25
N LYS A 210 -12.25 -11.16 -17.80
CA LYS A 210 -11.75 -11.45 -16.44
C LYS A 210 -10.40 -10.77 -16.15
N GLY A 211 -9.45 -10.85 -17.08
CA GLY A 211 -8.13 -10.21 -16.91
C GLY A 211 -8.21 -8.68 -16.84
N ALA A 212 -9.06 -8.06 -17.68
CA ALA A 212 -9.28 -6.61 -17.66
C ALA A 212 -10.01 -6.14 -16.40
N VAL A 213 -10.98 -6.93 -15.89
CA VAL A 213 -11.71 -6.63 -14.66
C VAL A 213 -10.79 -6.66 -13.44
N THR A 214 -9.94 -7.69 -13.30
CA THR A 214 -8.95 -7.74 -12.19
C THR A 214 -8.04 -6.52 -12.22
N LEU A 215 -7.61 -6.10 -13.41
CA LEU A 215 -6.78 -4.92 -13.61
C LEU A 215 -7.47 -3.61 -13.21
N THR A 216 -8.74 -3.44 -13.58
CA THR A 216 -9.53 -2.26 -13.19
C THR A 216 -9.82 -2.23 -11.69
N ILE A 217 -10.10 -3.38 -11.08
CA ILE A 217 -10.30 -3.48 -9.63
C ILE A 217 -9.01 -3.09 -8.89
N LEU A 218 -7.86 -3.65 -9.28
CA LEU A 218 -6.57 -3.33 -8.67
C LEU A 218 -6.24 -1.84 -8.78
N LEU A 219 -6.49 -1.21 -9.94
CA LEU A 219 -6.27 0.23 -10.13
C LEU A 219 -7.23 1.06 -9.25
N GLY A 220 -8.52 0.73 -9.22
CA GLY A 220 -9.52 1.48 -8.45
C GLY A 220 -9.28 1.41 -6.94
N VAL A 221 -9.01 0.20 -6.43
CA VAL A 221 -8.68 -0.03 -5.02
C VAL A 221 -7.44 0.77 -4.63
N PHE A 222 -6.40 0.78 -5.48
CA PHE A 222 -5.19 1.53 -5.21
C PHE A 222 -5.45 3.03 -4.98
N PHE A 223 -6.25 3.72 -5.80
CA PHE A 223 -6.55 5.14 -5.56
C PHE A 223 -7.38 5.39 -4.31
N ILE A 224 -8.38 4.54 -4.07
CA ILE A 224 -9.30 4.71 -2.94
C ILE A 224 -8.56 4.50 -1.63
N CYS A 225 -7.67 3.50 -1.58
CA CYS A 225 -6.94 3.16 -0.38
C CYS A 225 -5.78 4.11 -0.08
N TRP A 226 -5.04 4.53 -1.11
CA TRP A 226 -3.80 5.29 -0.94
C TRP A 226 -3.97 6.80 -1.10
N GLY A 227 -4.92 7.24 -1.93
CA GLY A 227 -5.15 8.65 -2.24
C GLY A 227 -5.36 9.53 -1.00
N PRO A 228 -6.26 9.15 -0.06
CA PRO A 228 -6.53 9.94 1.15
C PRO A 228 -5.30 10.12 2.04
N PHE A 229 -4.44 9.10 2.15
CA PHE A 229 -3.21 9.16 2.95
C PHE A 229 -2.18 10.13 2.35
N PHE A 230 -1.92 10.05 1.04
CA PHE A 230 -1.02 11.01 0.38
C PHE A 230 -1.56 12.42 0.43
N PHE A 231 -2.86 12.59 0.27
CA PHE A 231 -3.50 13.88 0.41
C PHE A 231 -3.34 14.44 1.83
N ASN A 232 -3.51 13.60 2.86
CA ASN A 232 -3.27 13.97 4.25
C ASN A 232 -1.81 14.46 4.46
N LEU A 233 -0.82 13.73 3.92
CA LEU A 233 0.59 14.13 4.01
C LEU A 233 0.85 15.49 3.35
N ILE A 234 0.24 15.77 2.19
CA ILE A 234 0.35 17.07 1.52
C ILE A 234 -0.26 18.19 2.38
N LEU A 235 -1.41 17.95 3.00
CA LEU A 235 -2.09 18.94 3.85
C LEU A 235 -1.30 19.25 5.12
N ILE A 236 -0.64 18.26 5.72
CA ILE A 236 0.24 18.46 6.90
C ILE A 236 1.32 19.50 6.59
N VAL A 237 1.87 19.50 5.37
CA VAL A 237 2.96 20.41 5.00
C VAL A 237 2.45 21.77 4.49
N THR A 238 1.37 21.76 3.71
CA THR A 238 0.90 22.96 3.01
C THR A 238 0.02 23.87 3.87
N CYS A 239 -0.69 23.33 4.85
CA CYS A 239 -1.66 24.09 5.64
C CYS A 239 -1.84 23.58 7.08
N PRO A 240 -0.77 23.46 7.89
CA PRO A 240 -0.84 22.86 9.23
C PRO A 240 -1.78 23.59 10.20
N THR A 241 -1.99 24.90 10.03
CA THR A 241 -2.78 25.74 10.94
C THR A 241 -4.17 26.08 10.39
N ASN A 242 -4.51 25.65 9.17
CA ASN A 242 -5.79 25.98 8.57
C ASN A 242 -6.91 25.10 9.17
N PRO A 243 -8.05 25.68 9.62
CA PRO A 243 -9.15 24.92 10.22
C PRO A 243 -9.71 23.79 9.35
N PHE A 244 -9.66 23.94 8.02
CA PHE A 244 -10.09 22.88 7.10
C PHE A 244 -9.11 21.70 7.06
N CYS A 245 -7.81 21.98 7.18
CA CYS A 245 -6.78 20.94 7.14
C CYS A 245 -6.71 20.18 8.47
N THR A 246 -6.87 20.88 9.60
CA THR A 246 -7.01 20.22 10.91
C THR A 246 -8.25 19.35 10.98
N CYS A 247 -9.34 19.75 10.30
CA CYS A 247 -10.51 18.90 10.10
C CYS A 247 -10.17 17.57 9.42
N PHE A 248 -9.38 17.65 8.34
CA PHE A 248 -9.00 16.49 7.55
C PHE A 248 -8.09 15.54 8.34
N PHE A 249 -7.19 16.08 9.17
CA PHE A 249 -6.34 15.28 10.06
C PHE A 249 -7.15 14.46 11.06
N SER A 250 -8.35 14.91 11.42
CA SER A 250 -9.29 14.18 12.29
C SER A 250 -9.76 12.84 11.69
N TYR A 251 -9.64 12.66 10.37
CA TYR A 251 -9.99 11.41 9.67
C TYR A 251 -8.80 10.47 9.46
N PHE A 252 -7.64 10.73 10.08
CA PHE A 252 -6.45 9.90 9.92
C PHE A 252 -6.70 8.40 10.17
N ASN A 253 -7.49 8.07 11.20
CA ASN A 253 -7.90 6.70 11.51
C ASN A 253 -8.68 6.04 10.36
N LEU A 254 -9.55 6.78 9.68
CA LEU A 254 -10.25 6.27 8.50
C LEU A 254 -9.27 5.95 7.36
N PHE A 255 -8.24 6.78 7.17
CA PHE A 255 -7.23 6.53 6.13
C PHE A 255 -6.37 5.31 6.46
N LEU A 256 -6.03 5.10 7.73
CA LEU A 256 -5.36 3.86 8.16
C LEU A 256 -6.21 2.62 7.87
N ILE A 257 -7.53 2.68 8.10
CA ILE A 257 -8.43 1.58 7.74
C ILE A 257 -8.43 1.32 6.25
N LEU A 258 -8.47 2.37 5.43
CA LEU A 258 -8.42 2.23 3.98
C LEU A 258 -7.13 1.55 3.51
N ILE A 259 -6.00 1.82 4.16
CA ILE A 259 -4.72 1.13 3.92
C ILE A 259 -4.82 -0.35 4.34
N ILE A 260 -5.36 -0.65 5.54
CA ILE A 260 -5.53 -2.03 6.00
C ILE A 260 -6.46 -2.81 5.07
N CYS A 261 -7.52 -2.18 4.57
CA CYS A 261 -8.42 -2.77 3.58
C CYS A 261 -7.71 -3.03 2.24
N ASN A 262 -6.67 -2.29 1.89
CA ASN A 262 -5.87 -2.60 0.70
C ASN A 262 -5.09 -3.90 0.87
N SER A 263 -4.56 -4.13 2.08
CA SER A 263 -3.84 -5.35 2.44
C SER A 263 -4.72 -6.62 2.47
N VAL A 264 -6.05 -6.46 2.46
CA VAL A 264 -7.04 -7.55 2.43
C VAL A 264 -7.41 -7.98 1.00
N ILE A 265 -7.14 -7.15 -0.02
CA ILE A 265 -7.59 -7.34 -1.41
C ILE A 265 -6.49 -7.95 -2.29
#